data_AF-A0A9X7CIQ7-F1
#
_entry.id   AF-A0A9X7CIQ7-F1
#
_cell.length_a   1.000
_cell.length_b   1.000
_cell.length_c   1.000
_cell.angle_alpha   90.00
_cell.angle_beta   90.00
_cell.angle_gamma   90.00
#
_symmetry.space_group_name_H-M   'P 1'
#
loop_
_entity.id
_entity.type
_entity.pdbx_description
1 polymer ?
#
loop_
_entity_poly.entity_id
_entity_poly.type
_entity_poly.pdbx_seq_one_letter_code
_entity_poly.pdbx_strand_id
1 'polypeptide(L)' 'MVFWGILIIIVILFCLTRQDYSAYSSYIPTAQSAVLPVQLSLIQDKLYLVNGNTDVVSVVDTQTDQLKMMLPFR' A
#
# COMPACT_ATOMS: atom_id res chain seq x y z
N MET A 1 42.95 12.56 11.90
CA MET A 1 41.63 12.99 12.41
C MET A 1 40.60 13.14 11.29
N VAL A 2 40.93 13.78 10.17
CA VAL A 2 40.02 13.97 9.01
C VAL A 2 39.49 12.66 8.41
N PHE A 3 40.32 11.62 8.30
CA PHE A 3 39.93 10.30 7.78
C PHE A 3 38.76 9.66 8.56
N TRP A 4 38.78 9.77 9.90
CA TRP A 4 37.70 9.27 10.75
C TRP A 4 36.41 10.08 10.60
N GLY A 5 36.52 11.40 10.40
CA GLY A 5 35.35 12.24 10.13
C GLY A 5 34.68 11.90 8.80
N ILE A 6 35.47 11.68 7.74
CA ILE A 6 34.95 11.27 6.42
C ILE A 6 34.28 9.90 6.51
N LEU A 7 34.89 8.94 7.22
CA LEU A 7 34.31 7.61 7.45
C LEU A 7 32.93 7.70 8.13
N ILE A 8 32.80 8.55 9.16
CA ILE A 8 31.54 8.77 9.89
C ILE A 8 30.47 9.33 8.95
N ILE A 9 30.80 10.31 8.12
CA ILE A 9 29.84 10.90 7.18
C ILE A 9 29.36 9.86 6.16
N ILE A 10 30.25 9.03 5.62
CA ILE A 10 29.89 7.95 4.70
C ILE A 10 28.94 6.95 5.37
N VAL A 11 29.22 6.56 6.62
CA VAL A 11 28.36 5.64 7.37
C VAL A 11 26.99 6.25 7.64
N ILE A 12 26.92 7.54 7.99
CA ILE A 12 25.65 8.26 8.20
C ILE A 12 24.84 8.31 6.89
N LEU A 13 25.46 8.70 5.78
CA LEU A 13 24.81 8.74 4.47
C LEU A 13 24.33 7.36 4.03
N PHE A 14 25.10 6.32 4.31
CA PHE A 14 24.73 4.93 4.05
C PHE A 14 23.54 4.48 4.90
N CYS A 15 23.48 4.87 6.18
CA CYS A 15 22.33 4.59 7.03
C CYS A 15 21.08 5.35 6.57
N LEU A 16 21.20 6.62 6.16
CA LEU A 16 20.07 7.41 5.68
C LEU A 16 19.50 6.89 4.35
N THR A 17 20.36 6.44 3.44
CA THR A 17 19.91 5.84 2.16
C THR A 17 19.31 4.43 2.31
N ARG A 18 19.51 3.77 3.46
CA ARG A 18 18.88 2.48 3.80
C ARG A 18 17.61 2.62 4.65
N GLN A 19 17.20 3.83 5.02
CA GLN A 19 16.00 4.05 5.83
C GLN A 19 14.69 4.00 5.05
N ASP A 20 14.74 3.89 3.72
CA ASP A 20 13.61 3.48 2.90
C ASP A 20 13.67 1.95 2.79
N TYR A 21 12.81 1.14 3.41
CA TYR A 21 11.39 1.28 3.62
C TYR A 21 11.06 0.65 4.97
N SER A 22 10.60 1.44 5.93
CA SER A 22 9.66 0.86 6.89
C SER A 22 8.46 0.42 6.07
N ALA A 23 8.34 -0.88 5.79
CA ALA A 23 7.02 -1.44 5.55
C ALA A 23 6.21 -0.96 6.76
N TYR A 24 5.33 0.01 6.56
CA TYR A 24 4.27 0.24 7.50
C TYR A 24 3.58 -1.11 7.62
N SER A 25 3.97 -1.91 8.62
CA SER A 25 3.09 -2.93 9.13
C SER A 25 1.97 -2.12 9.74
N SER A 26 0.93 -1.90 8.94
CA SER A 26 -0.34 -1.39 9.40
C SER A 26 -0.91 -2.44 10.35
N TYR A 27 -0.38 -2.46 11.58
CA TYR A 27 -1.17 -2.85 12.72
C TYR A 27 -2.23 -1.76 12.84
N ILE A 28 -3.30 -1.92 12.07
CA ILE A 28 -4.56 -1.25 12.30
C ILE A 28 -4.97 -1.73 13.69
N PRO A 29 -5.07 -0.84 14.70
CA PRO A 29 -5.78 -1.19 15.91
C PRO A 29 -7.20 -1.50 15.45
N THR A 30 -7.60 -2.77 15.49
CA THR A 30 -8.97 -3.16 15.18
C THR A 30 -9.87 -2.68 16.32
N ALA A 31 -10.17 -1.39 16.34
CA ALA A 31 -11.52 -0.97 16.67
C ALA A 31 -12.40 -1.55 15.55
N GLN A 32 -13.01 -2.69 15.85
CA GLN A 32 -13.82 -3.49 14.95
C GLN A 32 -15.10 -2.71 14.59
N SER A 33 -14.98 -1.78 13.65
CA SER A 33 -16.10 -1.20 12.91
C SER A 33 -16.05 -1.79 11.51
N ALA A 34 -17.00 -2.69 11.25
CA ALA A 34 -17.09 -3.57 10.10
C ALA A 34 -16.92 -2.87 8.74
N VAL A 35 -15.94 -3.28 7.93
CA VAL A 35 -16.04 -3.15 6.47
C VAL A 35 -15.28 -4.31 5.82
N LEU A 36 -16.01 -5.35 5.41
CA LEU A 36 -15.49 -6.47 4.64
C LEU A 36 -15.49 -6.10 3.15
N PRO A 37 -14.34 -5.92 2.49
CA PRO A 37 -14.25 -6.35 1.10
C PRO A 37 -14.24 -7.88 1.11
N VAL A 38 -15.26 -8.51 0.52
CA VAL A 38 -15.43 -9.97 0.62
C VAL A 38 -14.38 -10.70 -0.22
N GLN A 39 -13.85 -10.04 -1.27
CA GLN A 39 -12.84 -10.61 -2.14
C GLN A 39 -12.09 -9.52 -2.93
N LEU A 40 -10.80 -9.75 -3.13
CA LEU A 40 -9.93 -8.97 -4.03
C LEU A 40 -9.45 -9.87 -5.16
N SER A 41 -9.41 -9.34 -6.38
CA SER A 41 -8.77 -10.00 -7.51
C SER A 41 -7.93 -8.99 -8.28
N LEU A 42 -6.63 -9.27 -8.40
CA LEU A 42 -5.71 -8.48 -9.19
C LEU A 42 -5.55 -9.12 -10.57
N ILE A 43 -5.90 -8.40 -11.63
CA ILE A 43 -5.74 -8.84 -13.01
C ILE A 43 -5.06 -7.71 -13.77
N GLN A 44 -3.79 -7.91 -14.12
CA GLN A 44 -2.95 -6.90 -14.76
C GLN A 44 -2.87 -5.61 -13.93
N ASP A 45 -3.27 -4.47 -14.51
CA ASP A 45 -3.28 -3.14 -13.92
C ASP A 45 -4.62 -2.78 -13.25
N LYS A 46 -5.45 -3.78 -12.98
CA LYS A 46 -6.77 -3.61 -12.38
C LYS A 46 -6.94 -4.43 -11.12
N LEU A 47 -7.38 -3.76 -10.06
CA LEU A 47 -7.83 -4.36 -8.83
C LEU A 47 -9.36 -4.37 -8.80
N TYR A 48 -9.94 -5.55 -8.69
CA TYR A 48 -11.37 -5.76 -8.52
C TYR A 48 -11.68 -5.95 -7.04
N LEU A 49 -12.58 -5.13 -6.52
CA LEU A 49 -12.98 -5.07 -5.12
C LEU A 49 -14.47 -5.41 -4.99
N VAL A 50 -14.78 -6.56 -4.40
CA VAL A 50 -16.15 -6.95 -4.04
C VAL A 50 -16.53 -6.20 -2.77
N ASN A 51 -17.46 -5.26 -2.87
CA ASN A 51 -17.94 -4.51 -1.73
C ASN A 51 -18.93 -5.37 -0.94
N GLY A 52 -18.58 -5.80 0.28
CA GLY A 52 -19.40 -6.74 1.05
C GLY A 52 -20.77 -6.21 1.50
N ASN A 53 -20.94 -4.89 1.45
CA ASN A 53 -22.16 -4.22 1.89
C ASN A 53 -22.97 -3.64 0.72
N THR A 54 -22.54 -3.83 -0.53
CA THR A 54 -23.22 -3.30 -1.72
C THR A 54 -23.20 -4.31 -2.88
N ASP A 55 -24.19 -4.23 -3.76
CA ASP A 55 -24.31 -5.15 -4.91
C ASP A 55 -23.40 -4.77 -6.09
N VAL A 56 -22.24 -4.17 -5.82
CA VAL A 56 -21.31 -3.70 -6.85
C VAL A 56 -19.86 -4.12 -6.60
N VAL A 57 -19.13 -4.31 -7.69
CA VAL A 57 -17.67 -4.50 -7.73
C VAL A 57 -17.02 -3.19 -8.16
N SER A 58 -16.09 -2.68 -7.36
CA SER A 58 -15.27 -1.53 -7.74
C SER A 58 -14.06 -2.01 -8.55
N VAL A 59 -13.74 -1.32 -9.63
CA VAL A 59 -12.53 -1.56 -10.43
C VAL A 59 -11.59 -0.39 -10.25
N VAL A 60 -10.41 -0.64 -9.71
CA VAL A 60 -9.36 0.36 -9.45
C VAL A 60 -8.20 0.12 -10.41
N ASP A 61 -7.71 1.20 -11.01
CA ASP A 61 -6.48 1.22 -11.81
C ASP A 61 -5.28 1.30 -10.86
N THR A 62 -4.42 0.28 -10.87
CA THR A 62 -3.32 0.16 -9.91
C THR A 62 -2.08 0.98 -10.30
N GLN A 63 -2.03 1.53 -11.51
CA GLN A 63 -0.94 2.42 -11.94
C GLN A 63 -1.17 3.84 -11.44
N THR A 64 -2.43 4.26 -11.43
CA THR A 64 -2.85 5.62 -11.06
C THR A 64 -3.49 5.71 -9.68
N ASP A 65 -3.78 4.57 -9.06
CA ASP A 65 -4.54 4.45 -7.81
C ASP A 65 -5.92 5.14 -7.89
N GLN A 66 -6.56 5.04 -9.06
CA GLN A 66 -7.85 5.69 -9.33
C GLN A 66 -8.97 4.67 -9.53
N LEU A 67 -10.15 4.97 -9.00
CA LEU A 67 -11.37 4.22 -9.31
C LEU A 67 -11.72 4.42 -10.80
N LYS A 68 -11.71 3.33 -11.58
CA LYS A 68 -12.14 3.33 -12.99
C LYS A 68 -13.66 3.29 -13.11
N MET A 69 -14.30 2.35 -12.41
CA MET A 69 -15.74 2.11 -12.54
C MET A 69 -16.31 1.22 -11.43
N MET A 70 -17.64 1.14 -11.39
CA MET A 70 -18.40 0.22 -10.54
C MET A 70 -19.29 -0.68 -11.43
N LEU A 71 -19.30 -1.98 -11.14
CA LEU A 71 -20.05 -3.00 -11.88
C LEU A 71 -21.11 -3.63 -10.98
N PRO A 72 -22.39 -3.70 -11.38
CA PRO A 72 -23.41 -4.42 -10.61
C PRO A 72 -23.23 -5.94 -10.72
N PHE A 73 -23.60 -6.67 -9.66
CA PHE A 73 -23.81 -8.13 -9.77
C PHE A 73 -25.00 -8.42 -10.69
N ARG A 74 -24.95 -9.54 -11.42
CA ARG A 74 -26.00 -10.01 -12.31
C ARG A 74 -26.51 -11.35 -11.84
#